data_AF-A0A3D4AZS1-F1
#
_entry.id   AF-A0A3D4AZS1-F1
#
_cell.length_a   1.000
_cell.length_b   1.000
_cell.length_c   1.000
_cell.angle_alpha   90.00
_cell.angle_beta   90.00
_cell.angle_gamma   90.00
#
_symmetry.space_group_name_H-M   'P 1'
#
loop_
_entity.id
_entity.type
_entity.pdbx_description
1 polymer ?
#
loop_
_entity_poly.entity_id
_entity_poly.type
_entity_poly.pdbx_seq_one_letter_code
_entity_poly.pdbx_strand_id
1 'polypeptide(L)'
;MSAHLTSSVYTALRHAITVALEAGKTRAQQTVEPEKIRTGWEIGKLLHQHLLKNKDRAEHGERVIGQLADDLGMHERRLYEMLTFHQAFPILRTCAEFNFTPA
;
A
#
# COMPACT_ATOMS: atom_id res chain seq x y z
N MET A 1 -28.03 18.37 37.40
CA MET A 1 -28.49 16.99 37.64
C MET A 1 -27.86 16.10 36.59
N SER A 2 -26.69 15.56 36.90
CA SER A 2 -25.90 14.73 35.98
C SER A 2 -26.58 13.37 35.89
N ALA A 3 -27.30 13.13 34.79
CA ALA A 3 -27.93 11.86 34.53
C ALA A 3 -26.83 10.79 34.44
N HIS A 4 -26.79 9.87 35.41
CA HIS A 4 -26.07 8.63 35.25
C HIS A 4 -26.63 7.96 34.00
N LEU A 5 -25.89 7.99 32.88
CA LEU A 5 -26.19 7.13 31.74
C LEU A 5 -26.27 5.71 32.31
N THR A 6 -27.46 5.11 32.26
CA THR A 6 -27.60 3.70 32.61
C THR A 6 -26.59 2.92 31.78
N SER A 7 -25.88 1.98 32.43
CA SER A 7 -24.76 1.24 31.82
C SER A 7 -25.10 0.71 30.42
N SER A 8 -26.36 0.33 30.18
CA SER A 8 -26.89 -0.10 28.88
C SER A 8 -26.87 1.00 27.79
N VAL A 9 -27.35 2.22 28.08
CA VAL A 9 -27.39 3.32 27.11
C VAL A 9 -25.98 3.78 26.74
N TYR A 10 -25.10 3.91 27.74
CA TYR A 10 -23.69 4.21 27.49
C TYR A 10 -23.00 3.13 26.66
N THR A 11 -23.24 1.85 26.98
CA THR A 11 -22.67 0.72 26.22
C THR A 11 -23.14 0.71 24.77
N ALA A 12 -24.43 1.00 24.52
CA ALA A 12 -24.98 1.10 23.18
C ALA A 12 -24.34 2.26 22.38
N LEU A 13 -24.21 3.44 23.01
CA LEU A 13 -23.55 4.59 22.38
C LEU A 13 -22.07 4.29 22.08
N ARG A 14 -21.33 3.73 23.05
CA ARG A 14 -19.93 3.33 22.87
C ARG A 14 -19.78 2.33 21.73
N HIS A 15 -20.65 1.33 21.66
CA HIS A 15 -20.64 0.36 20.58
C HIS A 15 -20.87 1.02 19.22
N ALA A 16 -21.89 1.88 19.10
CA ALA A 16 -22.18 2.59 17.86
C ALA A 16 -21.01 3.47 17.39
N ILE A 17 -20.34 4.17 18.31
CA ILE A 17 -19.16 4.98 18.01
C ILE A 17 -18.00 4.09 17.55
N THR A 18 -17.72 2.98 18.24
CA THR A 18 -16.66 2.04 17.83
C THR A 18 -16.91 1.49 16.42
N VAL A 19 -18.15 1.09 16.11
CA VAL A 19 -18.52 0.62 14.77
C VAL A 19 -18.29 1.70 13.72
N ALA A 20 -18.67 2.95 14.01
CA ALA A 20 -18.46 4.07 13.09
C ALA A 20 -16.96 4.34 12.83
N LEU A 21 -16.13 4.26 13.88
CA LEU A 21 -14.67 4.43 13.77
C LEU A 21 -14.03 3.32 12.93
N GLU A 22 -14.34 2.06 13.21
CA GLU A 22 -13.81 0.93 12.45
C GLU A 22 -14.26 0.98 10.99
N ALA A 23 -15.52 1.30 10.73
CA ALA A 23 -16.02 1.46 9.36
C ALA A 23 -15.29 2.60 8.61
N GLY A 24 -15.00 3.72 9.29
CA GLY A 24 -14.21 4.82 8.72
C GLY A 24 -12.78 4.38 8.37
N LYS A 25 -12.12 3.67 9.28
CA LYS A 25 -10.78 3.12 9.07
C LYS A 25 -10.74 2.13 7.91
N THR A 26 -11.69 1.20 7.84
CA THR A 26 -11.78 0.23 6.75
C THR A 26 -11.95 0.93 5.40
N ARG A 27 -12.83 1.93 5.29
CA ARG A 27 -12.98 2.69 4.03
C ARG A 27 -11.69 3.39 3.63
N ALA A 28 -11.01 4.06 4.56
CA ALA A 28 -9.74 4.72 4.28
C ALA A 28 -8.68 3.72 3.78
N GLN A 29 -8.58 2.55 4.41
CA GLN A 29 -7.68 1.48 3.99
C GLN A 29 -8.03 0.94 2.60
N GLN A 30 -9.32 0.69 2.32
CA GLN A 30 -9.80 0.21 1.03
C GLN A 30 -9.48 1.17 -0.12
N THR A 31 -9.41 2.48 0.15
CA THR A 31 -9.01 3.48 -0.87
C THR A 31 -7.50 3.61 -1.00
N VAL A 32 -6.77 3.60 0.12
CA VAL A 32 -5.32 3.88 0.13
C VAL A 32 -4.49 2.67 -0.31
N GLU A 33 -4.90 1.46 0.04
CA GLU A 33 -4.10 0.25 -0.21
C GLU A 33 -3.93 -0.06 -1.71
N PRO A 34 -4.98 0.02 -2.56
CA PRO A 34 -4.82 -0.15 -4.01
C PRO A 34 -3.85 0.87 -4.62
N GLU A 35 -3.89 2.12 -4.17
CA GLU A 35 -2.99 3.17 -4.66
C GLU A 35 -1.53 2.93 -4.23
N LYS A 36 -1.29 2.42 -3.03
CA LYS A 36 0.05 2.00 -2.61
C LYS A 36 0.59 0.87 -3.48
N ILE A 37 -0.23 -0.16 -3.74
CA ILE A 37 0.13 -1.29 -4.59
C ILE A 37 0.48 -0.79 -5.99
N ARG A 38 -0.37 0.07 -6.56
CA ARG A 38 -0.16 0.67 -7.88
C ARG A 38 1.12 1.49 -7.93
N THR A 39 1.33 2.37 -6.96
CA THR A 39 2.51 3.23 -6.88
C THR A 39 3.79 2.40 -6.81
N GLY A 40 3.82 1.38 -5.94
CA GLY A 40 4.97 0.48 -5.82
C GLY A 40 5.27 -0.27 -7.13
N TRP A 41 4.22 -0.73 -7.83
CA TRP A 41 4.37 -1.36 -9.14
C TRP A 41 4.90 -0.40 -10.20
N GLU A 42 4.40 0.83 -10.25
CA GLU A 42 4.82 1.86 -11.19
C GLU A 42 6.30 2.24 -10.97
N ILE A 43 6.73 2.38 -9.72
CA ILE A 43 8.14 2.58 -9.37
C ILE A 43 8.99 1.41 -9.86
N GLY A 44 8.56 0.17 -9.58
CA GLY A 44 9.25 -1.04 -10.05
C GLY A 44 9.39 -1.10 -11.57
N LYS A 45 8.35 -0.69 -12.31
CA LYS A 45 8.38 -0.57 -13.77
C LYS A 45 9.43 0.42 -14.24
N LEU A 46 9.47 1.62 -13.64
CA LEU A 46 10.42 2.67 -13.99
C LEU A 46 11.86 2.22 -13.75
N LEU A 47 12.12 1.60 -12.60
CA LEU A 47 13.42 1.01 -12.27
C LEU A 47 13.80 -0.07 -13.29
N HIS A 48 12.90 -1.01 -13.57
CA HIS A 48 13.16 -2.10 -14.50
C HIS A 48 13.50 -1.57 -15.90
N GLN A 49 12.73 -0.61 -16.42
CA GLN A 49 12.98 0.01 -17.72
C GLN A 49 14.32 0.74 -17.77
N HIS A 50 14.71 1.44 -16.70
CA HIS A 50 15.99 2.13 -16.63
C HIS A 50 17.17 1.15 -16.60
N LEU A 51 17.08 0.09 -15.80
CA LEU A 51 18.13 -0.93 -15.70
C LEU A 51 18.26 -1.74 -16.99
N LEU A 52 17.16 -2.06 -17.67
CA LEU A 52 17.19 -2.75 -18.98
C LEU A 52 17.89 -1.93 -20.07
N LYS A 53 17.85 -0.60 -19.99
CA LYS A 53 18.55 0.29 -20.94
C LYS A 53 20.06 0.34 -20.72
N ASN A 54 20.53 -0.05 -19.54
CA ASN A 54 21.93 0.04 -19.10
C ASN A 54 22.53 -1.36 -18.77
N LYS A 55 22.03 -2.41 -19.43
CA LYS A 55 22.27 -3.85 -19.12
C LYS A 55 23.73 -4.28 -19.01
N ASP A 56 24.66 -3.56 -19.60
CA ASP A 56 26.06 -4.01 -19.68
C ASP A 56 26.83 -3.85 -18.36
N ARG A 57 26.21 -3.31 -17.29
CA ARG A 57 26.88 -3.06 -16.01
C ARG A 57 25.99 -3.38 -14.82
N ALA A 58 26.17 -4.55 -14.21
CA ALA A 58 25.50 -4.90 -12.96
C ALA A 58 25.80 -3.88 -11.83
N GLU A 59 27.06 -3.42 -11.75
CA GLU A 59 27.50 -2.38 -10.80
C GLU A 59 26.77 -1.03 -10.99
N HIS A 60 26.26 -0.75 -12.20
CA HIS A 60 25.50 0.46 -12.47
C HIS A 60 24.12 0.42 -11.81
N GLY A 61 23.49 -0.75 -11.75
CA GLY A 61 22.17 -0.89 -11.13
C GLY A 61 22.20 -0.67 -9.62
N GLU A 62 23.20 -1.21 -8.93
CA GLU A 62 23.40 -1.01 -7.49
C GLU A 62 23.67 0.46 -7.15
N ARG A 63 24.53 1.12 -7.92
CA ARG A 63 24.83 2.54 -7.73
C ARG A 63 23.61 3.44 -7.96
N VAL A 64 22.82 3.17 -9.00
CA VAL A 64 21.60 3.94 -9.30
C VAL A 64 20.55 3.77 -8.20
N ILE A 65 20.36 2.55 -7.70
CA ILE A 65 19.38 2.30 -6.63
C ILE A 65 19.84 2.93 -5.32
N GLY A 66 21.13 2.86 -4.98
CA GLY A 66 21.68 3.53 -3.80
C GLY A 66 21.51 5.05 -3.85
N GLN A 67 21.85 5.68 -4.98
CA GLN A 67 21.66 7.13 -5.13
C GLN A 67 20.18 7.53 -5.07
N LEU A 68 19.29 6.76 -5.70
CA LEU A 68 17.85 7.01 -5.61
C LEU A 68 17.31 6.84 -4.19
N ALA A 69 17.84 5.90 -3.41
CA ALA A 69 17.46 5.71 -2.03
C ALA A 69 17.77 6.97 -1.19
N ASP A 70 18.98 7.52 -1.35
CA ASP A 70 19.39 8.74 -0.68
C ASP A 70 18.57 9.96 -1.13
N ASP A 71 18.43 10.16 -2.44
CA ASP A 71 17.70 11.30 -3.02
C ASP A 71 16.21 11.32 -2.62
N LEU A 72 15.59 10.14 -2.50
CA LEU A 72 14.18 9.99 -2.14
C LEU A 72 13.96 9.82 -0.64
N GLY A 73 15.02 9.72 0.17
CA GLY A 73 14.91 9.38 1.60
C GLY A 73 14.23 8.03 1.85
N MET A 74 14.42 7.07 0.94
CA MET A 74 13.84 5.73 0.99
C MET A 74 14.92 4.70 1.25
N HIS A 75 14.59 3.59 1.89
CA HIS A 75 15.54 2.48 2.00
C HIS A 75 15.74 1.81 0.63
N GLU A 76 16.98 1.53 0.25
CA GLU A 76 17.33 0.77 -0.96
C GLU A 76 16.51 -0.52 -1.07
N ARG A 77 16.38 -1.26 0.04
CA ARG A 77 15.58 -2.49 0.10
C ARG A 77 14.17 -2.30 -0.43
N ARG A 78 13.52 -1.17 -0.13
CA ARG A 78 12.17 -0.88 -0.60
C ARG A 78 12.13 -0.68 -2.12
N LEU A 79 13.15 -0.04 -2.70
CA LEU A 79 13.28 0.11 -4.15
C LEU A 79 13.50 -1.24 -4.83
N TYR A 80 14.33 -2.11 -4.26
CA TYR A 80 14.50 -3.49 -4.74
C TYR A 80 13.21 -4.30 -4.63
N GLU A 81 12.47 -4.21 -3.51
CA GLU A 81 11.17 -4.88 -3.35
C GLU A 81 10.17 -4.44 -4.43
N MET A 82 10.09 -3.13 -4.72
CA MET A 82 9.25 -2.59 -5.79
C MET A 82 9.68 -3.10 -7.18
N LEU A 83 10.99 -3.12 -7.45
CA LEU A 83 11.56 -3.68 -8.68
C LEU A 83 11.19 -5.16 -8.85
N THR A 84 11.43 -5.98 -7.83
CA THR A 84 11.08 -7.41 -7.82
C THR A 84 9.58 -7.62 -7.95
N PHE A 85 8.76 -6.77 -7.31
CA PHE A 85 7.31 -6.82 -7.41
C PHE A 85 6.83 -6.64 -8.86
N HIS A 86 7.32 -5.62 -9.56
CA HIS A 86 7.02 -5.45 -10.98
C HIS A 86 7.52 -6.64 -11.83
N GLN A 87 8.73 -7.13 -11.58
CA GLN A 87 9.29 -8.27 -12.32
C GLN A 87 8.45 -9.54 -12.17
N ALA A 88 7.93 -9.79 -10.97
CA ALA A 88 7.04 -10.92 -10.69
C ALA A 88 5.65 -10.73 -11.31
N PHE A 89 5.17 -9.48 -11.41
CA PHE A 89 3.86 -9.15 -11.97
C PHE A 89 3.96 -8.07 -13.08
N PRO A 90 4.49 -8.38 -14.28
CA PRO A 90 4.70 -7.37 -15.33
C PRO A 90 3.43 -6.71 -15.88
N ILE A 91 2.26 -7.25 -15.55
CA ILE A 91 0.95 -6.66 -15.82
C ILE A 91 0.23 -6.56 -14.48
N LEU A 92 0.07 -5.32 -13.97
CA LEU A 92 -0.72 -5.10 -12.77
C LEU A 92 -2.20 -5.24 -13.11
N ARG A 93 -2.79 -6.37 -12.74
CA ARG A 93 -4.25 -6.48 -12.72
C ARG A 93 -4.72 -5.84 -11.43
N THR A 94 -5.49 -4.75 -11.54
CA THR A 94 -6.26 -4.26 -10.41
C THR A 94 -7.20 -5.40 -10.00
N CYS A 95 -7.16 -5.84 -8.74
CA CYS A 95 -8.19 -6.70 -8.19
C CYS A 95 -9.49 -5.88 -8.09
N ALA A 96 -10.10 -5.58 -9.23
CA ALA A 96 -11.46 -5.10 -9.30
C ALA A 96 -12.37 -6.32 -9.08
N GLU A 97 -12.96 -6.36 -7.88
CA GLU A 97 -14.18 -7.11 -7.57
C GLU A 97 -14.16 -8.60 -7.93
N PHE A 98 -13.42 -9.41 -7.17
CA PHE A 98 -13.98 -10.71 -6.82
C PHE A 98 -15.07 -10.48 -5.78
N ASN A 99 -16.28 -10.15 -6.23
CA ASN A 99 -17.48 -10.23 -5.40
C ASN A 99 -17.73 -11.69 -5.07
N PHE A 100 -17.04 -12.21 -4.05
CA PHE A 100 -17.36 -13.50 -3.46
C PHE A 100 -18.59 -13.30 -2.57
N THR A 101 -19.79 -13.41 -3.14
CA THR A 101 -21.00 -13.69 -2.37
C THR A 101 -21.04 -15.19 -2.10
N PRO A 102 -20.80 -15.65 -0.85
CA PRO A 102 -21.07 -17.03 -0.49
C PRO A 102 -22.58 -17.27 -0.61
N ALA A 103 -22.95 -18.35 -1.30
CA ALA A 103 -24.31 -18.86 -1.38
C ALA A 103 -24.77 -19.48 -0.05
#